data_AF-A0A0J8R173-F1
#
_entry.id   AF-A0A0J8R173-F1
#
_cell.length_a   1.000
_cell.length_b   1.000
_cell.length_c   1.000
_cell.angle_alpha   90.00
_cell.angle_beta   90.00
_cell.angle_gamma   90.00
#
_symmetry.space_group_name_H-M   'P 1'
#
loop_
_entity.id
_entity.type
_entity.pdbx_description
1 polymer ?
#
loop_
_entity_poly.entity_id
_entity_poly.type
_entity_poly.pdbx_seq_one_letter_code
_entity_poly.pdbx_strand_id
1 'polypeptide(L)'
;MDAGASKPPRSAARGTLLPKGSPQSPEEQMGGRIAHTLTACTRCRQRKSRCDTGIPRCGPCQRSDSKCVYFDPVKNTTVPRTYILQLQDKVRRLHEKLAQVESQIENSPDPELMVRGGGLIKFKENDESRFLGPSSGIAITRFVMEMAKQNTDTKSIKEVVNEITAKEIKYVFTKESQKPTSKIYPLISSVAQPDLPDRGLTERLVDLFMAKAQYMLPTLHEPSFRQDVDAVYNGSDDPCQNFQLRIVIAISMQKLSTQFAGLADAFYLAALPYLDASIRKMDISTLQCFVLIGQYSLLTPTRTAAYWVVGTAVKICQDLGLTDETTIATSPTGEPLNCLEVDMRRRLFWIVTSMEYGLSHSLGRPSAFCVTHDHINVKFFEIVDDKYITPQGVSPEAQPIMKKCIAIHFFKCAFFKLKYGAPLFEKRDTPIDDRS
;
A
#
# COMPACT_ATOMS: atom_id res chain seq x y z
N MET A 1 44.72 -3.25 48.34
CA MET A 1 44.60 -3.53 49.78
C MET A 1 43.12 -3.70 50.06
N ASP A 2 42.49 -4.85 50.26
CA ASP A 2 42.80 -6.28 50.22
C ASP A 2 41.42 -6.95 50.07
N ALA A 3 41.20 -7.87 49.14
CA ALA A 3 41.37 -9.32 49.30
C ALA A 3 40.76 -9.86 50.61
N GLY A 4 39.70 -10.68 50.47
CA GLY A 4 39.07 -11.37 51.62
C GLY A 4 38.16 -12.52 51.18
N ALA A 5 38.77 -13.58 50.65
CA ALA A 5 38.13 -14.88 50.43
C ALA A 5 38.14 -15.71 51.72
N SER A 6 37.11 -16.54 51.97
CA SER A 6 37.27 -17.96 52.41
C SER A 6 35.93 -18.66 52.69
N LYS A 7 35.89 -19.94 52.30
CA LYS A 7 34.80 -20.94 52.31
C LYS A 7 34.73 -21.71 53.67
N PRO A 8 34.24 -22.97 53.74
CA PRO A 8 32.89 -23.51 53.98
C PRO A 8 32.82 -24.34 55.30
N PRO A 9 31.75 -25.13 55.57
CA PRO A 9 31.92 -26.60 55.60
C PRO A 9 30.70 -27.36 55.03
N ARG A 10 30.86 -28.41 54.21
CA ARG A 10 31.04 -29.86 54.48
C ARG A 10 29.78 -30.64 54.94
N SER A 11 29.68 -31.81 54.32
CA SER A 11 28.60 -32.77 54.10
C SER A 11 28.37 -33.83 55.20
N ALA A 12 27.26 -34.58 55.04
CA ALA A 12 26.96 -35.99 55.43
C ALA A 12 25.81 -36.12 56.47
N ALA A 13 24.85 -37.05 56.43
CA ALA A 13 24.50 -38.18 55.55
C ALA A 13 23.12 -38.77 55.94
N ARG A 14 22.52 -39.58 55.04
CA ARG A 14 21.55 -40.70 55.23
C ARG A 14 20.23 -40.42 55.99
N GLY A 15 19.03 -40.84 55.55
CA GLY A 15 18.59 -41.69 54.45
C GLY A 15 17.24 -42.32 54.80
N THR A 16 16.28 -42.36 53.88
CA THR A 16 15.21 -43.39 53.88
C THR A 16 14.70 -43.56 52.46
N LEU A 17 14.81 -44.80 51.96
CA LEU A 17 14.45 -45.23 50.61
C LEU A 17 12.96 -45.57 50.55
N LEU A 18 12.23 -44.97 49.61
CA LEU A 18 10.95 -45.47 49.10
C LEU A 18 11.18 -45.95 47.65
N PRO A 19 10.58 -47.09 47.23
CA PRO A 19 10.94 -47.74 45.98
C PRO A 19 10.43 -46.96 44.76
N LYS A 20 11.33 -46.75 43.79
CA LYS A 20 11.04 -46.18 42.46
C LYS A 20 10.18 -47.16 41.65
N GLY A 21 8.94 -46.79 41.36
CA GLY A 21 8.20 -47.30 40.20
C GLY A 21 8.63 -46.54 38.96
N SER A 22 8.96 -47.25 37.88
CA SER A 22 9.30 -46.67 36.57
C SER A 22 8.11 -45.90 35.97
N PRO A 23 8.32 -44.75 35.30
CA PRO A 23 7.25 -44.07 34.58
C PRO A 23 6.94 -44.84 33.29
N GLN A 24 5.79 -45.51 33.26
CA GLN A 24 5.26 -46.13 32.04
C GLN A 24 4.81 -45.06 31.05
N SER A 25 5.00 -45.33 29.76
CA SER A 25 4.62 -44.42 28.68
C SER A 25 3.09 -44.20 28.63
N PRO A 26 2.58 -43.04 28.16
CA PRO A 26 1.14 -42.77 28.07
C PRO A 26 0.38 -43.79 27.19
N GLU A 27 1.07 -44.38 26.21
CA GLU A 27 0.53 -45.41 25.31
C GLU A 27 0.28 -46.75 26.03
N GLU A 28 1.17 -47.15 26.96
CA GLU A 28 0.99 -48.36 27.79
C GLU A 28 -0.17 -48.21 28.78
N GLN A 29 -0.34 -47.01 29.36
CA GLN A 29 -1.46 -46.71 30.27
C GLN A 29 -2.83 -46.71 29.55
N MET A 30 -2.88 -46.23 28.30
CA MET A 30 -4.11 -46.23 27.49
C MET A 30 -4.47 -47.62 26.97
N GLY A 31 -3.47 -48.43 26.57
CA GLY A 31 -3.67 -49.83 26.19
C GLY A 31 -4.18 -50.71 27.35
N GLY A 32 -3.69 -50.48 28.56
CA GLY A 32 -4.13 -51.19 29.77
C GLY A 32 -5.58 -50.89 30.19
N ARG A 33 -6.05 -49.65 30.04
CA ARG A 33 -7.44 -49.26 30.33
C ARG A 33 -8.45 -49.84 29.34
N ILE A 34 -8.08 -49.92 28.05
CA ILE A 34 -8.91 -50.53 27.01
C ILE A 34 -9.05 -52.04 27.30
N ALA A 35 -7.97 -52.72 27.69
CA ALA A 35 -8.00 -54.15 28.01
C ALA A 35 -9.00 -54.48 29.14
N HIS A 36 -9.12 -53.64 30.16
CA HIS A 36 -9.99 -53.89 31.33
C HIS A 36 -11.50 -53.67 31.07
N THR A 37 -11.88 -53.04 29.96
CA THR A 37 -13.28 -52.71 29.62
C THR A 37 -13.88 -53.58 28.50
N LEU A 38 -13.13 -54.57 28.00
CA LEU A 38 -13.59 -55.42 26.92
C LEU A 38 -14.63 -56.44 27.41
N THR A 39 -15.83 -56.38 26.83
CA THR A 39 -16.88 -57.38 27.04
C THR A 39 -16.41 -58.79 26.66
N ALA A 40 -16.88 -59.79 27.41
CA ALA A 40 -16.60 -61.19 27.12
C ALA A 40 -17.09 -61.58 25.72
N CYS A 41 -16.31 -62.38 24.99
CA CYS A 41 -16.70 -62.84 23.66
C CYS A 41 -17.92 -63.78 23.71
N THR A 42 -18.65 -63.88 22.61
CA THR A 42 -19.89 -64.68 22.53
C THR A 42 -19.68 -66.14 22.92
N ARG A 43 -18.55 -66.73 22.49
CA ARG A 43 -18.18 -68.13 22.83
C ARG A 43 -17.95 -68.32 24.33
N CYS A 44 -17.18 -67.44 24.98
CA CYS A 44 -16.93 -67.54 26.42
C CYS A 44 -18.21 -67.26 27.23
N ARG A 45 -19.08 -66.36 26.74
CA ARG A 45 -20.39 -66.09 27.34
C ARG A 45 -21.33 -67.30 27.27
N GLN A 46 -21.41 -67.96 26.11
CA GLN A 46 -22.20 -69.19 25.94
C GLN A 46 -21.70 -70.34 26.81
N ARG A 47 -20.38 -70.50 26.95
CA ARG A 47 -19.75 -71.56 27.74
C ARG A 47 -19.63 -71.24 29.23
N LYS A 48 -20.08 -70.05 29.67
CA LYS A 48 -19.91 -69.54 31.06
C LYS A 48 -18.46 -69.66 31.56
N SER A 49 -17.48 -69.50 30.66
CA SER A 49 -16.05 -69.59 30.97
C SER A 49 -15.42 -68.21 31.08
N ARG A 50 -14.41 -68.05 31.93
CA ARG A 50 -13.70 -66.77 32.09
C ARG A 50 -13.04 -66.35 30.77
N CYS A 51 -13.45 -65.21 30.23
CA CYS A 51 -12.83 -64.58 29.07
C CYS A 51 -11.70 -63.67 29.54
N ASP A 52 -10.49 -63.91 29.07
CA ASP A 52 -9.35 -63.02 29.24
C ASP A 52 -9.41 -61.86 28.24
N THR A 53 -8.64 -60.81 28.53
CA THR A 53 -8.69 -59.55 27.82
C THR A 53 -7.78 -59.50 26.58
N GLY A 54 -7.11 -60.61 26.25
CA GLY A 54 -6.17 -60.74 25.14
C GLY A 54 -6.70 -60.24 23.79
N ILE A 55 -5.82 -59.55 23.06
CA ILE A 55 -6.01 -59.06 21.69
C ILE A 55 -4.87 -59.67 20.87
N PRO A 56 -5.11 -60.27 19.68
CA PRO A 56 -6.32 -60.26 18.86
C PRO A 56 -7.42 -61.26 19.26
N ARG A 57 -7.13 -62.24 20.13
CA ARG A 57 -8.10 -63.26 20.58
C ARG A 57 -7.94 -63.52 22.08
N CYS A 58 -9.02 -64.00 22.69
CA CYS A 58 -9.01 -64.52 24.05
C CYS A 58 -8.21 -65.83 24.11
N GLY A 59 -7.41 -66.08 25.13
CA GLY A 59 -6.61 -67.29 25.33
C GLY A 59 -7.40 -68.61 25.23
N PRO A 60 -8.64 -68.72 25.73
CA PRO A 60 -9.52 -69.86 25.46
C PRO A 60 -9.87 -70.00 23.97
N CYS A 61 -10.12 -68.89 23.29
CA CYS A 61 -10.46 -68.83 21.87
C CYS A 61 -9.27 -69.19 20.98
N GLN A 62 -8.06 -68.82 21.41
CA GLN A 62 -6.79 -69.09 20.74
C GLN A 62 -6.39 -70.56 20.85
N ARG A 63 -6.46 -71.14 22.06
CA ARG A 63 -6.16 -72.57 22.30
C ARG A 63 -7.08 -73.54 21.57
N SER A 64 -8.26 -73.06 21.16
CA SER A 64 -9.28 -73.88 20.51
C SER A 64 -9.58 -73.38 19.08
N ASP A 65 -8.65 -72.62 18.52
CA ASP A 65 -8.64 -72.05 17.17
C ASP A 65 -10.02 -71.61 16.64
N SER A 66 -10.72 -70.80 17.41
CA SER A 66 -12.05 -70.30 17.04
C SER A 66 -12.11 -68.80 16.91
N LYS A 67 -13.08 -68.33 16.13
CA LYS A 67 -13.32 -66.90 15.91
C LYS A 67 -13.76 -66.23 17.21
N CYS A 68 -12.95 -65.31 17.71
CA CYS A 68 -13.25 -64.50 18.89
C CYS A 68 -14.05 -63.26 18.47
N VAL A 69 -15.38 -63.32 18.61
CA VAL A 69 -16.30 -62.22 18.26
C VAL A 69 -17.09 -61.77 19.48
N TYR A 70 -17.45 -60.49 19.52
CA TYR A 70 -18.45 -59.98 20.45
C TYR A 70 -19.65 -59.46 19.66
N PHE A 71 -20.81 -59.46 20.31
CA PHE A 71 -22.05 -58.96 19.71
C PHE A 71 -22.26 -57.52 20.17
N ASP A 72 -22.37 -56.60 19.21
CA ASP A 72 -22.70 -55.20 19.48
C ASP A 72 -24.24 -55.03 19.40
N PRO A 73 -24.93 -54.79 20.53
CA PRO A 73 -26.38 -54.66 20.54
C PRO A 73 -26.88 -53.40 19.82
N VAL A 74 -26.04 -52.37 19.66
CA VAL A 74 -26.41 -51.11 19.00
C VAL A 74 -26.37 -51.28 17.48
N LYS A 75 -25.38 -52.03 16.97
CA LYS A 75 -25.21 -52.29 15.54
C LYS A 75 -25.83 -53.62 15.09
N ASN A 76 -26.44 -54.37 16.01
CA ASN A 76 -27.05 -55.68 15.80
C ASN A 76 -26.16 -56.66 14.99
N THR A 77 -24.84 -56.55 15.14
CA THR A 77 -23.84 -57.27 14.33
C THR A 77 -22.73 -57.85 15.18
N THR A 78 -22.15 -58.96 14.72
CA THR A 78 -21.00 -59.59 15.39
C THR A 78 -19.71 -58.98 14.87
N VAL A 79 -18.95 -58.35 15.77
CA VAL A 79 -17.69 -57.68 15.44
C VAL A 79 -16.54 -58.55 15.94
N PRO A 80 -15.53 -58.84 15.09
CA PRO A 80 -14.37 -59.59 15.52
C PRO A 80 -13.51 -58.75 16.45
N ARG A 81 -12.88 -59.38 17.45
CA ARG A 81 -12.01 -58.68 18.41
C ARG A 81 -10.78 -58.05 17.75
N THR A 82 -10.40 -58.50 16.54
CA THR A 82 -9.37 -57.88 15.68
C THR A 82 -9.76 -56.48 15.17
N TYR A 83 -11.03 -56.12 15.14
CA TYR A 83 -11.50 -54.80 14.74
C TYR A 83 -11.00 -53.69 15.68
N ILE A 84 -10.71 -54.01 16.94
CA ILE A 84 -10.15 -53.06 17.92
C ILE A 84 -8.75 -52.62 17.49
N LEU A 85 -7.92 -53.55 16.99
CA LEU A 85 -6.59 -53.20 16.45
C LEU A 85 -6.72 -52.31 15.21
N GLN A 86 -7.67 -52.61 14.32
CA GLN A 86 -7.92 -51.80 13.13
C GLN A 86 -8.39 -50.39 13.48
N LEU A 87 -9.22 -50.25 14.52
CA LEU A 87 -9.65 -48.96 15.05
C LEU A 87 -8.48 -48.20 15.69
N GLN A 88 -7.65 -48.86 16.50
CA GLN A 88 -6.44 -48.25 17.07
C GLN A 88 -5.49 -47.76 15.98
N ASP A 89 -5.23 -48.56 14.95
CA ASP A 89 -4.42 -48.16 13.80
C ASP A 89 -5.06 -47.03 12.98
N LYS A 90 -6.39 -47.01 12.86
CA LYS A 90 -7.11 -45.93 12.18
C LYS A 90 -7.03 -44.64 12.99
N VAL A 91 -7.21 -44.70 14.29
CA VAL A 91 -7.08 -43.56 15.20
C VAL A 91 -5.65 -43.02 15.19
N ARG A 92 -4.63 -43.88 15.23
CA ARG A 92 -3.22 -43.46 15.11
C ARG A 92 -2.98 -42.71 13.79
N ARG A 93 -3.38 -43.30 12.65
CA ARG A 93 -3.25 -42.68 11.34
C ARG A 93 -4.01 -41.36 11.19
N LEU A 94 -5.20 -41.25 11.79
CA LEU A 94 -5.97 -40.00 11.76
C LEU A 94 -5.30 -38.90 12.59
N HIS A 95 -4.76 -39.24 13.77
CA HIS A 95 -3.99 -38.28 14.57
C HIS A 95 -2.71 -37.84 13.86
N GLU A 96 -1.98 -38.76 13.22
CA GLU A 96 -0.81 -38.41 12.40
C GLU A 96 -1.16 -37.44 11.27
N LYS A 97 -2.29 -37.67 10.58
CA LYS A 97 -2.77 -36.77 9.53
C LYS A 97 -3.20 -35.42 10.08
N LEU A 98 -3.88 -35.38 11.23
CA LEU A 98 -4.27 -34.12 11.87
C LEU A 98 -3.03 -33.33 12.29
N ALA A 99 -2.06 -33.97 12.94
CA ALA A 99 -0.80 -33.32 13.31
C ALA A 99 -0.03 -32.80 12.09
N GLN A 100 -0.06 -33.52 10.96
CA GLN A 100 0.53 -33.06 9.70
C GLN A 100 -0.17 -31.82 9.14
N VAL A 101 -1.51 -31.79 9.17
CA VAL A 101 -2.30 -30.64 8.70
C VAL A 101 -2.16 -29.44 9.65
N GLU A 102 -2.20 -29.66 10.95
CA GLU A 102 -1.98 -28.62 11.98
C GLU A 102 -0.59 -27.99 11.81
N SER A 103 0.45 -28.81 11.62
CA SER A 103 1.80 -28.32 11.35
C SER A 103 1.91 -27.55 10.03
N GLN A 104 1.16 -27.93 8.99
CA GLN A 104 1.11 -27.18 7.73
C GLN A 104 0.44 -25.82 7.89
N ILE A 105 -0.60 -25.73 8.73
CA ILE A 105 -1.31 -24.48 9.03
C ILE A 105 -0.41 -23.55 9.86
N GLU A 106 0.27 -24.07 10.89
CA GLU A 106 1.20 -23.29 11.73
C GLU A 106 2.42 -22.78 10.95
N ASN A 107 2.88 -23.53 9.93
CA ASN A 107 4.00 -23.12 9.08
C ASN A 107 3.59 -22.23 7.90
N SER A 108 2.29 -22.02 7.67
CA SER A 108 1.83 -21.05 6.68
C SER A 108 2.07 -19.64 7.21
N PRO A 109 2.81 -18.78 6.49
CA PRO A 109 3.02 -17.41 6.95
C PRO A 109 1.68 -16.67 6.96
N ASP A 110 1.39 -15.97 8.06
CA ASP A 110 0.15 -15.22 8.25
C ASP A 110 -0.09 -14.26 7.06
N PRO A 111 -1.22 -14.40 6.34
CA PRO A 111 -1.52 -13.56 5.19
C PRO A 111 -1.55 -12.06 5.56
N GLU A 112 -1.93 -11.69 6.79
CA GLU A 112 -1.86 -10.29 7.23
C GLU A 112 -0.42 -9.80 7.39
N LEU A 113 0.48 -10.61 7.96
CA LEU A 113 1.89 -10.26 8.09
C LEU A 113 2.58 -10.19 6.73
N MET A 114 2.20 -11.03 5.76
CA MET A 114 2.68 -10.96 4.39
C MET A 114 2.25 -9.65 3.70
N VAL A 115 0.98 -9.27 3.84
CA VAL A 115 0.44 -8.02 3.27
C VAL A 115 1.06 -6.78 3.93
N ARG A 116 1.28 -6.81 5.26
CA ARG A 116 1.92 -5.71 6.00
C ARG A 116 3.42 -5.59 5.71
N GLY A 117 4.13 -6.71 5.67
CA GLY A 117 5.57 -6.76 5.37
C GLY A 117 5.91 -6.39 3.93
N GLY A 118 5.04 -6.76 2.98
CA GLY A 118 5.23 -6.47 1.55
C GLY A 118 5.26 -4.98 1.22
N GLY A 119 4.60 -4.15 2.04
CA GLY A 119 4.48 -2.71 1.85
C GLY A 119 5.70 -1.89 2.23
N LEU A 120 6.59 -2.39 3.09
CA LEU A 120 7.79 -1.64 3.50
C LEU A 120 8.93 -1.85 2.49
N ILE A 121 9.43 -0.74 1.93
CA ILE A 121 10.46 -0.74 0.88
C ILE A 121 11.62 0.18 1.24
N LYS A 122 12.84 -0.34 1.15
CA LYS A 122 14.07 0.46 1.17
C LYS A 122 14.52 0.73 -0.26
N PHE A 123 14.70 2.00 -0.61
CA PHE A 123 15.16 2.41 -1.95
C PHE A 123 16.69 2.39 -2.08
N LYS A 124 17.41 2.54 -0.97
CA LYS A 124 18.86 2.41 -0.84
C LYS A 124 19.18 1.60 0.42
N GLU A 125 20.35 0.94 0.46
CA GLU A 125 20.74 0.08 1.59
C GLU A 125 20.72 0.81 2.94
N ASN A 126 21.09 2.09 2.95
CA ASN A 126 21.12 2.94 4.15
C ASN A 126 19.82 3.75 4.37
N ASP A 127 18.81 3.63 3.50
CA ASP A 127 17.55 4.37 3.66
C ASP A 127 16.63 3.64 4.66
N GLU A 128 15.87 4.40 5.44
CA GLU A 128 14.77 3.85 6.22
C GLU A 128 13.69 3.26 5.30
N SER A 129 13.01 2.21 5.78
CA SER A 129 11.93 1.59 5.02
C SER A 129 10.74 2.54 4.90
N ARG A 130 10.33 2.84 3.68
CA ARG A 130 9.14 3.64 3.38
C ARG A 130 7.96 2.73 3.12
N PHE A 131 6.80 3.10 3.67
CA PHE A 131 5.57 2.36 3.47
C PHE A 131 4.92 2.69 2.12
N LEU A 132 4.73 1.67 1.30
CA LEU A 132 3.76 1.59 0.21
C LEU A 132 2.65 0.68 0.68
N GLY A 133 1.39 1.07 0.50
CA GLY A 133 0.33 0.25 1.05
C GLY A 133 0.01 -0.99 0.21
N PRO A 134 -0.90 -1.83 0.74
CA PRO A 134 -1.23 -3.14 0.19
C PRO A 134 -1.69 -3.13 -1.26
N SER A 135 -2.37 -2.07 -1.68
CA SER A 135 -2.89 -1.90 -3.04
C SER A 135 -1.86 -1.36 -4.04
N SER A 136 -0.64 -1.06 -3.59
CA SER A 136 0.43 -0.62 -4.50
C SER A 136 0.89 -1.77 -5.41
N GLY A 137 1.25 -1.45 -6.66
CA GLY A 137 1.70 -2.47 -7.62
C GLY A 137 2.91 -3.28 -7.13
N ILE A 138 3.80 -2.68 -6.33
CA ILE A 138 4.96 -3.37 -5.76
C ILE A 138 4.53 -4.34 -4.66
N ALA A 139 3.61 -3.95 -3.77
CA ALA A 139 3.07 -4.84 -2.75
C ALA A 139 2.35 -6.04 -3.38
N ILE A 140 1.53 -5.81 -4.41
CA ILE A 140 0.84 -6.86 -5.16
C ILE A 140 1.84 -7.82 -5.81
N THR A 141 2.88 -7.31 -6.47
CA THR A 141 3.90 -8.16 -7.10
C THR A 141 4.63 -9.02 -6.07
N ARG A 142 5.01 -8.44 -4.92
CA ARG A 142 5.63 -9.19 -3.82
C ARG A 142 4.70 -10.26 -3.27
N PHE A 143 3.41 -9.95 -3.12
CA PHE A 143 2.42 -10.91 -2.67
C PHE A 143 2.29 -12.09 -3.65
N VAL A 144 2.19 -11.81 -4.95
CA VAL A 144 2.16 -12.86 -6.00
C VAL A 144 3.43 -13.71 -5.95
N MET A 145 4.60 -13.08 -5.80
CA MET A 145 5.87 -13.81 -5.67
C MET A 145 5.92 -14.70 -4.42
N GLU A 146 5.39 -14.24 -3.30
CA GLU A 146 5.35 -15.02 -2.06
C GLU A 146 4.35 -16.18 -2.15
N MET A 147 3.18 -15.98 -2.77
CA MET A 147 2.25 -17.07 -3.07
C MET A 147 2.84 -18.09 -4.06
N ALA A 148 3.61 -17.64 -5.05
CA ALA A 148 4.31 -18.54 -5.96
C ALA A 148 5.28 -19.44 -5.21
N LYS A 149 6.05 -18.89 -4.24
CA LYS A 149 6.93 -19.70 -3.38
C LYS A 149 6.17 -20.77 -2.62
N GLN A 150 5.00 -20.47 -2.06
CA GLN A 150 4.22 -21.45 -1.29
C GLN A 150 3.72 -22.63 -2.14
N ASN A 151 3.47 -22.40 -3.43
CA ASN A 151 2.98 -23.42 -4.36
C ASN A 151 4.11 -24.18 -5.08
N THR A 152 5.36 -23.89 -4.74
CA THR A 152 6.55 -24.56 -5.25
C THR A 152 7.37 -25.09 -4.08
N ASP A 153 8.14 -26.17 -4.21
CA ASP A 153 8.98 -26.74 -3.13
C ASP A 153 10.20 -25.87 -2.76
N THR A 154 10.11 -24.57 -3.04
CA THR A 154 11.24 -23.70 -3.29
C THR A 154 11.34 -22.62 -2.22
N LYS A 155 12.39 -22.69 -1.39
CA LYS A 155 12.56 -21.84 -0.20
C LYS A 155 13.09 -20.43 -0.52
N SER A 156 13.47 -20.16 -1.78
CA SER A 156 14.11 -18.92 -2.19
C SER A 156 13.65 -18.43 -3.58
N ILE A 157 13.49 -17.12 -3.74
CA ILE A 157 13.19 -16.45 -5.04
C ILE A 157 14.17 -16.87 -6.14
N LYS A 158 15.42 -17.17 -5.77
CA LYS A 158 16.48 -17.55 -6.71
C LYS A 158 16.28 -18.91 -7.36
N GLU A 159 15.44 -19.76 -6.79
CA GLU A 159 15.23 -21.14 -7.26
C GLU A 159 13.92 -21.28 -8.06
N VAL A 160 12.98 -20.31 -7.93
CA VAL A 160 11.74 -20.25 -8.74
C VAL A 160 12.04 -19.88 -10.20
N VAL A 161 13.05 -19.02 -10.39
CA VAL A 161 13.60 -18.69 -11.70
C VAL A 161 14.93 -19.43 -11.81
N ASN A 162 15.03 -20.39 -12.74
CA ASN A 162 16.27 -21.12 -13.00
C ASN A 162 17.45 -20.13 -13.13
N GLU A 163 18.60 -20.41 -12.51
CA GLU A 163 19.74 -19.50 -12.50
C GLU A 163 20.18 -19.05 -13.90
N ILE A 164 20.01 -19.93 -14.89
CA ILE A 164 20.28 -19.64 -16.29
C ILE A 164 19.32 -18.55 -16.79
N THR A 165 18.02 -18.73 -16.56
CA THR A 165 16.98 -17.76 -16.92
C THR A 165 17.15 -16.45 -16.16
N ALA A 166 17.53 -16.48 -14.88
CA ALA A 166 17.80 -15.27 -14.11
C ALA A 166 19.02 -14.51 -14.64
N LYS A 167 20.09 -15.23 -15.03
CA LYS A 167 21.27 -14.66 -15.70
C LYS A 167 20.92 -14.11 -17.07
N GLU A 168 20.09 -14.80 -17.85
CA GLU A 168 19.60 -14.32 -19.14
C GLU A 168 18.73 -13.07 -18.99
N ILE A 169 17.76 -13.04 -18.07
CA ILE A 169 16.95 -11.86 -17.80
C ILE A 169 17.83 -10.70 -17.37
N LYS A 170 18.82 -10.95 -16.49
CA LYS A 170 19.75 -9.91 -16.04
C LYS A 170 20.65 -9.45 -17.17
N TYR A 171 21.15 -10.36 -18.00
CA TYR A 171 21.95 -10.07 -19.18
C TYR A 171 21.17 -9.28 -20.22
N VAL A 172 19.93 -9.68 -20.54
CA VAL A 172 19.01 -8.98 -21.44
C VAL A 172 18.68 -7.61 -20.86
N PHE A 173 18.33 -7.50 -19.58
CA PHE A 173 18.05 -6.22 -18.93
C PHE A 173 19.26 -5.28 -18.94
N THR A 174 20.46 -5.79 -18.63
CA THR A 174 21.70 -5.02 -18.70
C THR A 174 22.03 -4.62 -20.14
N LYS A 175 21.86 -5.53 -21.11
CA LYS A 175 22.07 -5.26 -22.53
C LYS A 175 21.07 -4.23 -23.06
N GLU A 176 19.80 -4.31 -22.70
CA GLU A 176 18.77 -3.31 -23.01
C GLU A 176 19.04 -1.98 -22.29
N SER A 177 19.51 -2.00 -21.05
CA SER A 177 19.90 -0.78 -20.31
C SER A 177 21.16 -0.11 -20.87
N GLN A 178 22.06 -0.91 -21.47
CA GLN A 178 23.28 -0.45 -22.13
C GLN A 178 23.03 -0.03 -23.58
N LYS A 179 21.95 -0.49 -24.21
CA LYS A 179 21.53 0.10 -25.48
C LYS A 179 21.28 1.57 -25.20
N PRO A 180 21.87 2.49 -25.99
CA PRO A 180 21.52 3.89 -25.90
C PRO A 180 20.03 3.97 -26.23
N THR A 181 19.19 4.13 -25.20
CA THR A 181 17.91 4.80 -25.40
C THR A 181 18.26 6.10 -26.09
N SER A 182 17.54 6.41 -27.16
CA SER A 182 18.06 7.23 -28.26
C SER A 182 18.43 8.67 -27.91
N LYS A 183 18.36 9.10 -26.63
CA LYS A 183 19.18 10.15 -26.01
C LYS A 183 19.11 10.07 -24.47
N ILE A 184 20.24 9.86 -23.79
CA ILE A 184 20.35 10.07 -22.34
C ILE A 184 20.65 11.56 -22.12
N TYR A 185 19.62 12.33 -21.77
CA TYR A 185 19.80 13.73 -21.37
C TYR A 185 19.97 13.81 -19.85
N PRO A 186 20.86 14.68 -19.33
CA PRO A 186 20.92 14.92 -17.90
C PRO A 186 19.56 15.47 -17.46
N LEU A 187 18.81 14.67 -16.69
CA LEU A 187 17.49 15.02 -16.17
C LEU A 187 17.58 16.01 -14.99
N ILE A 188 18.79 16.26 -14.48
CA ILE A 188 19.06 17.10 -13.31
C ILE A 188 20.20 18.04 -13.68
N SER A 189 20.03 19.32 -13.37
CA SER A 189 21.07 20.34 -13.39
C SER A 189 21.57 20.62 -11.97
N SER A 190 22.87 20.84 -11.83
CA SER A 190 23.51 21.34 -10.61
C SER A 190 23.51 22.86 -10.51
N VAL A 191 23.23 23.57 -11.61
CA VAL A 191 23.34 25.03 -11.71
C VAL A 191 21.97 25.62 -12.04
N ALA A 192 21.60 26.68 -11.30
CA ALA A 192 20.39 27.45 -11.56
C ALA A 192 20.58 28.35 -12.78
N GLN A 193 19.51 28.55 -13.56
CA GLN A 193 19.51 29.53 -14.66
C GLN A 193 18.71 30.77 -14.23
N PRO A 194 19.36 31.83 -13.71
CA PRO A 194 18.68 32.98 -13.14
C PRO A 194 18.01 33.87 -14.20
N ASP A 195 18.65 33.98 -15.36
CA ASP A 195 18.23 34.86 -16.45
C ASP A 195 17.04 34.26 -17.19
N LEU A 196 16.01 35.09 -17.38
CA LEU A 196 14.84 34.70 -18.16
C LEU A 196 15.20 34.64 -19.65
N PRO A 197 14.58 33.74 -20.43
CA PRO A 197 14.74 33.72 -21.87
C PRO A 197 14.31 35.04 -22.52
N ASP A 198 14.64 35.22 -23.80
CA ASP A 198 14.07 36.31 -24.59
C ASP A 198 12.54 36.30 -24.53
N ARG A 199 11.92 37.48 -24.52
CA ARG A 199 10.46 37.62 -24.36
C ARG A 199 9.69 36.84 -25.43
N GLY A 200 10.18 36.85 -26.68
CA GLY A 200 9.55 36.09 -27.77
C GLY A 200 9.60 34.57 -27.56
N LEU A 201 10.66 34.06 -26.92
CA LEU A 201 10.76 32.65 -26.55
C LEU A 201 9.86 32.33 -25.35
N THR A 202 9.82 33.19 -24.34
CA THR A 202 8.97 33.00 -23.17
C THR A 202 7.49 32.97 -23.53
N GLU A 203 7.00 33.87 -24.39
CA GLU A 203 5.62 33.82 -24.86
C GLU A 203 5.27 32.48 -25.52
N ARG A 204 6.16 31.95 -26.38
CA ARG A 204 5.95 30.63 -27.01
C ARG A 204 5.94 29.50 -25.99
N LEU A 205 6.75 29.59 -24.93
CA LEU A 205 6.75 28.62 -23.85
C LEU A 205 5.49 28.73 -23.01
N VAL A 206 4.96 29.93 -22.79
CA VAL A 206 3.66 30.15 -22.13
C VAL A 206 2.53 29.57 -23.00
N ASP A 207 2.53 29.80 -24.31
CA ASP A 207 1.55 29.20 -25.23
C ASP A 207 1.58 27.67 -25.15
N LEU A 208 2.79 27.08 -25.10
CA LEU A 208 2.95 25.64 -24.95
C LEU A 208 2.45 25.13 -23.60
N PHE A 209 2.64 25.90 -22.52
CA PHE A 209 2.08 25.59 -21.21
C PHE A 209 0.54 25.59 -21.26
N MET A 210 -0.04 26.63 -21.85
CA MET A 210 -1.49 26.79 -21.99
C MET A 210 -2.11 25.69 -22.84
N ALA A 211 -1.41 25.23 -23.89
CA ALA A 211 -1.87 24.20 -24.80
C ALA A 211 -1.69 22.77 -24.27
N LYS A 212 -0.61 22.48 -23.51
CA LYS A 212 -0.25 21.10 -23.11
C LYS A 212 -0.38 20.79 -21.61
N ALA A 213 -0.09 21.74 -20.73
CA ALA A 213 -0.12 21.51 -19.28
C ALA A 213 -1.48 21.88 -18.67
N GLN A 214 -1.91 23.11 -18.93
CA GLN A 214 -3.20 23.67 -18.53
C GLN A 214 -4.41 22.92 -19.08
N TYR A 215 -4.22 22.13 -20.14
CA TYR A 215 -5.29 21.32 -20.71
C TYR A 215 -5.83 20.26 -19.76
N MET A 216 -4.96 19.73 -18.90
CA MET A 216 -5.32 18.73 -17.90
C MET A 216 -5.54 19.36 -16.54
N LEU A 217 -4.71 20.34 -16.18
CA LEU A 217 -4.67 20.93 -14.85
C LEU A 217 -4.67 22.47 -14.98
N PRO A 218 -5.85 23.10 -15.04
CA PRO A 218 -5.96 24.53 -15.31
C PRO A 218 -5.62 25.40 -14.09
N THR A 219 -4.34 25.47 -13.72
CA THR A 219 -3.85 26.05 -12.44
C THR A 219 -3.86 27.57 -12.38
N LEU A 220 -3.66 28.24 -13.53
CA LEU A 220 -3.52 29.69 -13.65
C LEU A 220 -4.62 30.25 -14.55
N HIS A 221 -5.05 31.48 -14.29
CA HIS A 221 -5.92 32.22 -15.19
C HIS A 221 -5.09 32.85 -16.31
N GLU A 222 -5.32 32.47 -17.57
CA GLU A 222 -4.41 32.83 -18.68
C GLU A 222 -4.21 34.36 -18.85
N PRO A 223 -5.26 35.20 -18.92
CA PRO A 223 -5.10 36.65 -19.04
C PRO A 223 -4.32 37.28 -17.88
N SER A 224 -4.61 36.87 -16.63
CA SER A 224 -3.92 37.39 -15.45
C SER A 224 -2.45 36.97 -15.46
N PHE A 225 -2.16 35.72 -15.80
CA PHE A 225 -0.80 35.23 -15.83
C PHE A 225 0.04 35.90 -16.92
N ARG A 226 -0.52 36.24 -18.09
CA ARG A 226 0.21 37.02 -19.10
C ARG A 226 0.55 38.43 -18.61
N GLN A 227 -0.33 39.06 -17.84
CA GLN A 227 -0.01 40.33 -17.18
C GLN A 227 1.10 40.16 -16.14
N ASP A 228 1.11 39.06 -15.39
CA ASP A 228 2.19 38.74 -14.47
C ASP A 228 3.52 38.51 -15.20
N VAL A 229 3.52 37.87 -16.36
CA VAL A 229 4.72 37.72 -17.22
C VAL A 229 5.26 39.08 -17.61
N ASP A 230 4.40 39.98 -18.10
CA ASP A 230 4.78 41.35 -18.46
C ASP A 230 5.33 42.11 -17.25
N ALA A 231 4.71 41.97 -16.07
CA ALA A 231 5.18 42.60 -14.84
C ALA A 231 6.58 42.11 -14.45
N VAL A 232 6.86 40.81 -14.57
CA VAL A 232 8.18 40.25 -14.26
C VAL A 232 9.25 40.76 -15.24
N TYR A 233 8.95 40.85 -16.54
CA TYR A 233 9.88 41.47 -17.51
C TYR A 233 10.10 42.97 -17.27
N ASN A 234 9.12 43.65 -16.69
CA ASN A 234 9.22 45.06 -16.28
C ASN A 234 9.92 45.24 -14.92
N GLY A 235 10.40 44.17 -14.28
CA GLY A 235 11.14 44.23 -13.01
C GLY A 235 10.29 44.09 -11.76
N SER A 236 9.16 43.38 -11.81
CA SER A 236 8.37 43.04 -10.61
C SER A 236 9.18 42.20 -9.63
N ASP A 237 9.18 42.61 -8.36
CA ASP A 237 9.78 41.88 -7.24
C ASP A 237 8.80 40.90 -6.57
N ASP A 238 7.58 40.72 -7.11
CA ASP A 238 6.62 39.80 -6.50
C ASP A 238 7.16 38.35 -6.54
N PRO A 239 7.31 37.69 -5.37
CA PRO A 239 7.87 36.35 -5.32
C PRO A 239 7.02 35.31 -6.04
N CYS A 240 5.69 35.43 -6.01
CA CYS A 240 4.79 34.44 -6.61
C CYS A 240 4.84 34.53 -8.13
N GLN A 241 4.78 35.75 -8.69
CA GLN A 241 4.91 35.95 -10.14
C GLN A 241 6.25 35.41 -10.66
N ASN A 242 7.35 35.74 -9.97
CA ASN A 242 8.69 35.28 -10.31
C ASN A 242 8.84 33.75 -10.21
N PHE A 243 8.23 33.15 -9.19
CA PHE A 243 8.22 31.70 -9.01
C PHE A 243 7.40 31.00 -10.10
N GLN A 244 6.16 31.44 -10.30
CA GLN A 244 5.21 30.84 -11.25
C GLN A 244 5.76 30.89 -12.67
N LEU A 245 6.30 32.03 -13.12
CA LEU A 245 6.87 32.17 -14.46
C LEU A 245 8.01 31.17 -14.72
N ARG A 246 8.96 31.06 -13.78
CA ARG A 246 10.11 30.15 -13.92
C ARG A 246 9.70 28.68 -13.93
N ILE A 247 8.72 28.30 -13.10
CA ILE A 247 8.19 26.93 -13.12
C ILE A 247 7.38 26.64 -14.39
N VAL A 248 6.62 27.61 -14.90
CA VAL A 248 5.91 27.48 -16.18
C VAL A 248 6.89 27.25 -17.33
N ILE A 249 7.99 28.01 -17.38
CA ILE A 249 9.09 27.81 -18.34
C ILE A 249 9.66 26.38 -18.21
N ALA A 250 9.94 25.93 -16.99
CA ALA A 250 10.47 24.59 -16.73
C ALA A 250 9.51 23.47 -17.21
N ILE A 251 8.22 23.57 -16.87
CA ILE A 251 7.20 22.60 -17.32
C ILE A 251 7.10 22.58 -18.84
N SER A 252 7.09 23.75 -19.48
CA SER A 252 7.01 23.86 -20.93
C SER A 252 8.21 23.25 -21.64
N MET A 253 9.42 23.50 -21.15
CA MET A 253 10.64 22.89 -21.68
C MET A 253 10.59 21.36 -21.59
N GLN A 254 10.11 20.82 -20.46
CA GLN A 254 9.95 19.38 -20.28
C GLN A 254 8.90 18.79 -21.23
N LYS A 255 7.82 19.51 -21.50
CA LYS A 255 6.74 19.12 -22.44
C LYS A 255 7.10 19.31 -23.91
N LEU A 256 8.12 20.11 -24.22
CA LEU A 256 8.61 20.33 -25.57
C LEU A 256 9.45 19.15 -26.05
N SER A 257 10.49 18.78 -25.29
CA SER A 257 11.36 17.64 -25.60
C SER A 257 12.19 17.25 -24.38
N THR A 258 12.47 15.95 -24.24
CA THR A 258 13.34 15.42 -23.18
C THR A 258 14.76 15.98 -23.22
N GLN A 259 15.17 16.57 -24.35
CA GLN A 259 16.48 17.21 -24.50
C GLN A 259 16.69 18.45 -23.64
N PHE A 260 15.60 19.10 -23.26
CA PHE A 260 15.64 20.30 -22.44
C PHE A 260 15.47 20.00 -20.95
N ALA A 261 15.45 18.73 -20.53
CA ALA A 261 15.19 18.36 -19.15
C ALA A 261 16.18 19.00 -18.15
N GLY A 262 17.48 19.00 -18.47
CA GLY A 262 18.48 19.66 -17.63
C GLY A 262 18.27 21.18 -17.53
N LEU A 263 17.89 21.84 -18.63
CA LEU A 263 17.63 23.28 -18.63
C LEU A 263 16.32 23.64 -17.91
N ALA A 264 15.27 22.84 -18.09
CA ALA A 264 14.04 22.92 -17.31
C ALA A 264 14.35 22.85 -15.81
N ASP A 265 15.22 21.92 -15.44
CA ASP A 265 15.67 21.73 -14.08
C ASP A 265 16.51 22.92 -13.56
N ALA A 266 17.30 23.58 -14.41
CA ALA A 266 17.99 24.81 -14.05
C ALA A 266 17.01 25.97 -13.74
N PHE A 267 15.92 26.10 -14.51
CA PHE A 267 14.87 27.09 -14.24
C PHE A 267 14.08 26.76 -12.96
N TYR A 268 13.85 25.47 -12.68
CA TYR A 268 13.27 25.04 -11.41
C TYR A 268 14.15 25.49 -10.22
N LEU A 269 15.47 25.31 -10.29
CA LEU A 269 16.39 25.80 -9.24
C LEU A 269 16.31 27.32 -9.09
N ALA A 270 16.24 28.05 -10.20
CA ALA A 270 16.14 29.51 -10.18
C ALA A 270 14.82 30.02 -9.57
N ALA A 271 13.77 29.19 -9.54
CA ALA A 271 12.52 29.53 -8.88
C ALA A 271 12.60 29.37 -7.35
N LEU A 272 13.38 28.42 -6.83
CA LEU A 272 13.39 28.07 -5.40
C LEU A 272 13.65 29.26 -4.44
N PRO A 273 14.52 30.24 -4.73
CA PRO A 273 14.73 31.40 -3.86
C PRO A 273 13.44 32.20 -3.59
N TYR A 274 12.49 32.20 -4.52
CA TYR A 274 11.22 32.92 -4.39
C TYR A 274 10.15 32.12 -3.61
N LEU A 275 10.38 30.83 -3.37
CA LEU A 275 9.39 29.94 -2.76
C LEU A 275 9.12 30.30 -1.31
N ASP A 276 10.16 30.58 -0.52
CA ASP A 276 10.03 30.89 0.92
C ASP A 276 9.16 32.15 1.16
N ALA A 277 9.38 33.20 0.38
CA ALA A 277 8.56 34.41 0.42
C ALA A 277 7.13 34.17 -0.10
N SER A 278 6.96 33.28 -1.09
CA SER A 278 5.64 32.86 -1.57
C SER A 278 4.86 32.05 -0.53
N ILE A 279 5.55 31.21 0.26
CA ILE A 279 4.92 30.39 1.32
C ILE A 279 4.40 31.28 2.45
N ARG A 280 5.11 32.35 2.79
CA ARG A 280 4.68 33.27 3.87
C ARG A 280 3.31 33.92 3.62
N LYS A 281 2.85 34.01 2.37
CA LYS A 281 1.53 34.58 2.05
C LYS A 281 0.37 33.67 2.47
N MET A 282 0.56 32.34 2.43
CA MET A 282 -0.46 31.32 2.69
C MET A 282 -1.80 31.61 1.98
N ASP A 283 -1.74 32.01 0.72
CA ASP A 283 -2.89 32.40 -0.09
C ASP A 283 -3.10 31.45 -1.28
N ILE A 284 -4.06 31.80 -2.15
CA ILE A 284 -4.32 31.08 -3.41
C ILE A 284 -3.05 31.01 -4.28
N SER A 285 -2.24 32.08 -4.28
CA SER A 285 -0.98 32.15 -5.03
C SER A 285 0.03 31.13 -4.52
N THR A 286 0.16 30.98 -3.20
CA THR A 286 0.97 29.93 -2.57
C THR A 286 0.49 28.55 -3.00
N LEU A 287 -0.82 28.30 -3.00
CA LEU A 287 -1.39 27.02 -3.44
C LEU A 287 -1.08 26.74 -4.91
N GLN A 288 -1.18 27.73 -5.79
CA GLN A 288 -0.78 27.63 -7.20
C GLN A 288 0.70 27.24 -7.33
N CYS A 289 1.59 27.84 -6.56
CA CYS A 289 3.02 27.51 -6.56
C CYS A 289 3.24 26.02 -6.22
N PHE A 290 2.60 25.50 -5.16
CA PHE A 290 2.72 24.08 -4.80
C PHE A 290 2.13 23.14 -5.86
N VAL A 291 0.99 23.50 -6.45
CA VAL A 291 0.41 22.73 -7.56
C VAL A 291 1.37 22.68 -8.74
N LEU A 292 1.99 23.81 -9.12
CA LEU A 292 2.97 23.86 -10.20
C LEU A 292 4.22 23.02 -9.89
N ILE A 293 4.72 23.06 -8.65
CA ILE A 293 5.81 22.16 -8.22
C ILE A 293 5.37 20.71 -8.41
N GLY A 294 4.19 20.34 -7.91
CA GLY A 294 3.68 18.97 -8.04
C GLY A 294 3.53 18.53 -9.50
N GLN A 295 3.07 19.42 -10.39
CA GLN A 295 3.02 19.16 -11.83
C GLN A 295 4.39 18.88 -12.42
N TYR A 296 5.39 19.71 -12.07
CA TYR A 296 6.76 19.51 -12.51
C TYR A 296 7.32 18.18 -11.99
N SER A 297 7.13 17.85 -10.70
CA SER A 297 7.57 16.61 -10.09
C SER A 297 6.96 15.35 -10.73
N LEU A 298 5.71 15.44 -11.21
CA LEU A 298 5.05 14.34 -11.93
C LEU A 298 5.62 14.12 -13.34
N LEU A 299 6.23 15.15 -13.94
CA LEU A 299 6.93 15.02 -15.23
C LEU A 299 8.38 14.58 -15.06
N THR A 300 9.02 15.02 -13.97
CA THR A 300 10.44 14.77 -13.68
C THR A 300 10.58 14.34 -12.21
N PRO A 301 10.49 13.03 -11.90
CA PRO A 301 10.43 12.53 -10.52
C PRO A 301 11.79 12.52 -9.79
N THR A 302 12.73 13.39 -10.17
CA THR A 302 14.14 13.29 -9.81
C THR A 302 14.54 14.12 -8.59
N ARG A 303 13.77 15.15 -8.22
CA ARG A 303 14.16 16.13 -7.19
C ARG A 303 13.27 16.21 -5.97
N THR A 304 11.97 16.35 -6.18
CA THR A 304 11.00 16.53 -5.11
C THR A 304 10.06 15.34 -5.06
N ALA A 305 9.86 14.83 -3.85
CA ALA A 305 8.91 13.75 -3.62
C ALA A 305 7.49 14.31 -3.78
N ALA A 306 6.90 14.11 -4.97
CA ALA A 306 5.62 14.66 -5.38
C ALA A 306 4.50 14.45 -4.34
N TYR A 307 4.48 13.28 -3.68
CA TYR A 307 3.54 12.97 -2.60
C TYR A 307 3.55 13.99 -1.47
N TRP A 308 4.72 14.42 -1.01
CA TRP A 308 4.82 15.37 0.10
C TRP A 308 4.45 16.79 -0.33
N VAL A 309 4.85 17.19 -1.54
CA VAL A 309 4.48 18.49 -2.11
C VAL A 309 2.96 18.61 -2.24
N VAL A 310 2.32 17.58 -2.81
CA VAL A 310 0.86 17.54 -2.94
C VAL A 310 0.19 17.45 -1.57
N GLY A 311 0.75 16.69 -0.62
CA GLY A 311 0.27 16.68 0.76
C GLY A 311 0.27 18.07 1.42
N THR A 312 1.32 18.87 1.21
CA THR A 312 1.35 20.28 1.66
C THR A 312 0.29 21.11 0.94
N ALA A 313 0.11 20.92 -0.37
CA ALA A 313 -0.96 21.59 -1.13
C ALA A 313 -2.36 21.24 -0.58
N VAL A 314 -2.59 19.99 -0.18
CA VAL A 314 -3.84 19.57 0.48
C VAL A 314 -4.02 20.32 1.80
N LYS A 315 -2.97 20.48 2.60
CA LYS A 315 -3.05 21.21 3.88
C LYS A 315 -3.36 22.69 3.67
N ILE A 316 -2.73 23.34 2.69
CA ILE A 316 -3.04 24.73 2.33
C ILE A 316 -4.47 24.83 1.78
N CYS A 317 -4.92 23.87 0.96
CA CYS A 317 -6.28 23.81 0.45
C CYS A 317 -7.32 23.69 1.58
N GLN A 318 -7.04 22.90 2.61
CA GLN A 318 -7.85 22.78 3.83
C GLN A 318 -7.84 24.07 4.65
N ASP A 319 -6.66 24.68 4.85
CA ASP A 319 -6.48 25.92 5.61
C ASP A 319 -7.23 27.10 4.98
N LEU A 320 -7.24 27.18 3.65
CA LEU A 320 -8.01 28.16 2.88
C LEU A 320 -9.52 27.85 2.83
N GLY A 321 -9.98 26.75 3.40
CA GLY A 321 -11.39 26.37 3.41
C GLY A 321 -11.94 25.97 2.03
N LEU A 322 -11.10 25.54 1.09
CA LEU A 322 -11.53 25.23 -0.28
C LEU A 322 -12.20 23.85 -0.42
N THR A 323 -12.52 23.19 0.69
CA THR A 323 -13.16 21.87 0.71
C THR A 323 -14.68 21.93 0.73
N ASP A 324 -15.26 23.13 0.87
CA ASP A 324 -16.70 23.33 0.93
C ASP A 324 -17.14 24.47 0.00
N GLU A 325 -18.21 24.25 -0.77
CA GLU A 325 -18.70 25.22 -1.76
C GLU A 325 -19.12 26.56 -1.13
N THR A 326 -19.67 26.55 0.09
CA THR A 326 -20.09 27.79 0.75
C THR A 326 -18.89 28.65 1.11
N THR A 327 -17.81 28.02 1.56
CA THR A 327 -16.55 28.71 1.92
C THR A 327 -15.77 29.16 0.68
N ILE A 328 -15.89 28.42 -0.44
CA ILE A 328 -15.33 28.86 -1.73
C ILE A 328 -16.03 30.12 -2.23
N ALA A 329 -17.36 30.20 -2.12
CA ALA A 329 -18.15 31.28 -2.70
C ALA A 329 -18.23 32.55 -1.83
N THR A 330 -17.88 32.45 -0.55
CA THR A 330 -18.13 33.50 0.44
C THR A 330 -16.83 33.97 1.09
N SER A 331 -16.71 35.28 1.32
CA SER A 331 -15.63 35.87 2.08
C SER A 331 -15.78 35.57 3.58
N PRO A 332 -14.74 35.80 4.41
CA PRO A 332 -14.86 35.71 5.87
C PRO A 332 -15.94 36.65 6.46
N THR A 333 -16.33 37.70 5.75
CA THR A 333 -17.36 38.65 6.16
C THR A 333 -18.77 38.24 5.74
N GLY A 334 -18.94 37.13 5.01
CA GLY A 334 -20.24 36.65 4.53
C GLY A 334 -20.66 37.21 3.17
N GLU A 335 -19.81 38.02 2.53
CA GLU A 335 -20.10 38.61 1.21
C GLU A 335 -19.69 37.66 0.08
N PRO A 336 -20.42 37.66 -1.05
CA PRO A 336 -20.03 36.84 -2.20
C PRO A 336 -18.70 37.31 -2.78
N LEU A 337 -17.78 36.38 -2.98
CA LEU A 337 -16.51 36.64 -3.65
C LEU A 337 -16.71 36.91 -5.14
N ASN A 338 -15.73 37.57 -5.75
CA ASN A 338 -15.78 37.86 -7.18
C ASN A 338 -15.74 36.55 -8.00
N CYS A 339 -16.34 36.57 -9.20
CA CYS A 339 -16.53 35.35 -9.98
C CYS A 339 -15.21 34.67 -10.38
N LEU A 340 -14.19 35.47 -10.69
CA LEU A 340 -12.87 34.98 -11.06
C LEU A 340 -12.20 34.21 -9.91
N GLU A 341 -12.28 34.74 -8.70
CA GLU A 341 -11.67 34.13 -7.51
C GLU A 341 -12.38 32.83 -7.14
N VAL A 342 -13.72 32.82 -7.17
CA VAL A 342 -14.52 31.61 -6.96
C VAL A 342 -14.14 30.54 -7.98
N ASP A 343 -14.02 30.91 -9.25
CA ASP A 343 -13.63 30.00 -10.31
C ASP A 343 -12.23 29.42 -10.09
N MET A 344 -11.24 30.25 -9.74
CA MET A 344 -9.88 29.81 -9.43
C MET A 344 -9.81 28.90 -8.19
N ARG A 345 -10.58 29.19 -7.14
CA ARG A 345 -10.70 28.34 -5.95
C ARG A 345 -11.24 26.95 -6.29
N ARG A 346 -12.31 26.88 -7.11
CA ARG A 346 -12.85 25.60 -7.60
C ARG A 346 -11.83 24.84 -8.44
N ARG A 347 -11.12 25.50 -9.36
CA ARG A 347 -10.05 24.87 -10.18
C ARG A 347 -9.01 24.22 -9.29
N LEU A 348 -8.47 24.95 -8.33
CA LEU A 348 -7.40 24.47 -7.47
C LEU A 348 -7.85 23.33 -6.56
N PHE A 349 -9.05 23.41 -5.99
CA PHE A 349 -9.62 22.29 -5.23
C PHE A 349 -9.63 21.00 -6.06
N TRP A 350 -10.18 21.03 -7.28
CA TRP A 350 -10.27 19.84 -8.12
C TRP A 350 -8.89 19.34 -8.60
N ILE A 351 -7.95 20.25 -8.86
CA ILE A 351 -6.57 19.88 -9.22
C ILE A 351 -5.87 19.17 -8.07
N VAL A 352 -5.87 19.77 -6.87
CA VAL A 352 -5.22 19.23 -5.68
C VAL A 352 -5.84 17.88 -5.32
N THR A 353 -7.17 17.79 -5.32
CA THR A 353 -7.93 16.57 -5.10
C THR A 353 -7.54 15.47 -6.08
N SER A 354 -7.45 15.78 -7.37
CA SER A 354 -7.03 14.81 -8.39
C SER A 354 -5.58 14.35 -8.24
N MET A 355 -4.67 15.25 -7.90
CA MET A 355 -3.25 14.90 -7.71
C MET A 355 -3.06 14.02 -6.46
N GLU A 356 -3.72 14.38 -5.36
CA GLU A 356 -3.69 13.65 -4.10
C GLU A 356 -4.22 12.23 -4.28
N TYR A 357 -5.41 12.09 -4.86
CA TYR A 357 -5.99 10.76 -5.08
C TYR A 357 -5.18 9.93 -6.06
N GLY A 358 -4.64 10.53 -7.13
CA GLY A 358 -3.77 9.82 -8.07
C GLY A 358 -2.52 9.25 -7.38
N LEU A 359 -1.88 10.03 -6.52
CA LEU A 359 -0.67 9.63 -5.79
C LEU A 359 -0.98 8.62 -4.68
N SER A 360 -2.00 8.88 -3.87
CA SER A 360 -2.44 8.00 -2.79
C SER A 360 -2.88 6.64 -3.33
N HIS A 361 -3.61 6.60 -4.44
CA HIS A 361 -3.93 5.35 -5.13
C HIS A 361 -2.67 4.62 -5.63
N SER A 362 -1.77 5.32 -6.32
CA SER A 362 -0.55 4.71 -6.89
C SER A 362 0.40 4.15 -5.82
N LEU A 363 0.47 4.82 -4.66
CA LEU A 363 1.29 4.41 -3.52
C LEU A 363 0.56 3.46 -2.56
N GLY A 364 -0.74 3.20 -2.79
CA GLY A 364 -1.59 2.45 -1.88
C GLY A 364 -1.73 3.11 -0.51
N ARG A 365 -1.70 4.44 -0.41
CA ARG A 365 -1.84 5.17 0.85
C ARG A 365 -3.28 5.69 1.01
N PRO A 366 -3.79 5.82 2.24
CA PRO A 366 -5.02 6.57 2.48
C PRO A 366 -4.86 8.01 2.02
N SER A 367 -5.95 8.60 1.50
CA SER A 367 -5.92 10.01 1.12
C SER A 367 -5.80 10.93 2.32
N ALA A 368 -5.11 12.06 2.13
CA ALA A 368 -5.08 13.16 3.09
C ALA A 368 -6.43 13.90 3.23
N PHE A 369 -7.36 13.72 2.28
CA PHE A 369 -8.74 14.15 2.44
C PHE A 369 -9.52 13.10 3.25
N CYS A 370 -9.94 13.47 4.46
CA CYS A 370 -10.69 12.60 5.37
C CYS A 370 -12.19 12.47 5.02
N VAL A 371 -12.61 13.08 3.91
CA VAL A 371 -14.01 13.15 3.51
C VAL A 371 -14.27 12.10 2.43
N THR A 372 -15.29 11.27 2.61
CA THR A 372 -15.68 10.32 1.59
C THR A 372 -16.28 11.06 0.39
N HIS A 373 -16.12 10.46 -0.79
CA HIS A 373 -16.54 11.07 -2.06
C HIS A 373 -17.97 11.63 -2.07
N ASP A 374 -18.91 10.98 -1.38
CA ASP A 374 -20.32 11.38 -1.34
C ASP A 374 -20.55 12.72 -0.61
N HIS A 375 -19.58 13.18 0.19
CA HIS A 375 -19.68 14.40 0.98
C HIS A 375 -18.93 15.60 0.35
N ILE A 376 -18.33 15.43 -0.82
CA ILE A 376 -17.68 16.54 -1.54
C ILE A 376 -18.76 17.33 -2.28
N ASN A 377 -19.02 18.56 -1.84
CA ASN A 377 -20.08 19.44 -2.38
C ASN A 377 -19.60 20.56 -3.32
N VAL A 378 -18.29 20.62 -3.59
CA VAL A 378 -17.67 21.66 -4.42
C VAL A 378 -18.13 21.55 -5.87
N LYS A 379 -18.55 22.66 -6.48
CA LYS A 379 -18.95 22.70 -7.89
C LYS A 379 -17.72 22.67 -8.80
N PHE A 380 -17.90 22.25 -10.05
CA PHE A 380 -16.86 22.41 -11.05
C PHE A 380 -16.68 23.89 -11.43
N PHE A 381 -15.49 24.24 -11.87
CA PHE A 381 -15.16 25.54 -12.44
C PHE A 381 -15.82 25.73 -13.82
N GLU A 382 -15.84 26.97 -14.28
CA GLU A 382 -16.49 27.38 -15.52
C GLU A 382 -15.84 26.73 -16.75
N ILE A 383 -16.69 26.32 -17.70
CA ILE A 383 -16.27 25.59 -18.90
C ILE A 383 -15.86 26.49 -20.06
N VAL A 384 -15.91 27.80 -19.86
CA VAL A 384 -15.62 28.80 -20.89
C VAL A 384 -14.13 29.15 -20.93
N ASP A 385 -13.73 29.86 -21.98
CA ASP A 385 -12.39 30.43 -22.10
C ASP A 385 -12.14 31.48 -21.02
N ASP A 386 -10.91 31.51 -20.50
CA ASP A 386 -10.47 32.40 -19.42
C ASP A 386 -10.66 33.88 -19.82
N LYS A 387 -10.57 34.24 -21.10
CA LYS A 387 -10.85 35.62 -21.55
C LYS A 387 -12.26 36.13 -21.23
N TYR A 388 -13.22 35.23 -20.98
CA TYR A 388 -14.60 35.57 -20.66
C TYR A 388 -14.90 35.55 -19.16
N ILE A 389 -13.95 35.11 -18.33
CA ILE A 389 -14.10 34.99 -16.87
C ILE A 389 -13.49 36.24 -16.25
N THR A 390 -14.36 37.14 -15.81
CA THR A 390 -13.95 38.42 -15.22
C THR A 390 -14.37 38.50 -13.76
N PRO A 391 -13.79 39.40 -12.94
CA PRO A 391 -14.25 39.63 -11.58
C PRO A 391 -15.75 39.99 -11.49
N GLN A 392 -16.29 40.65 -12.53
CA GLN A 392 -17.68 41.09 -12.61
C GLN A 392 -18.66 39.98 -13.05
N GLY A 393 -18.15 38.86 -13.59
CA GLY A 393 -18.99 37.77 -14.08
C GLY A 393 -18.43 37.09 -15.32
N VAL A 394 -19.17 36.07 -15.78
CA VAL A 394 -18.90 35.40 -17.05
C VAL A 394 -19.62 36.13 -18.17
N SER A 395 -18.89 36.43 -19.24
CA SER A 395 -19.47 37.13 -20.40
C SER A 395 -20.57 36.28 -21.08
N PRO A 396 -21.69 36.88 -21.52
CA PRO A 396 -22.81 36.13 -22.08
C PRO A 396 -22.51 35.49 -23.45
N GLU A 397 -21.53 35.99 -24.18
CA GLU A 397 -21.08 35.44 -25.47
C GLU A 397 -20.22 34.19 -25.32
N ALA A 398 -19.86 33.82 -24.09
CA ALA A 398 -18.91 32.77 -23.80
C ALA A 398 -19.47 31.40 -24.20
N GLN A 399 -18.69 30.66 -25.00
CA GLN A 399 -19.02 29.29 -25.38
C GLN A 399 -18.13 28.30 -24.61
N PRO A 400 -18.65 27.10 -24.28
CA PRO A 400 -17.86 26.04 -23.70
C PRO A 400 -16.67 25.67 -24.57
N ILE A 401 -15.50 25.48 -23.96
CA ILE A 401 -14.29 25.05 -24.66
C ILE A 401 -13.91 23.63 -24.28
N MET A 402 -13.44 22.87 -25.28
CA MET A 402 -13.07 21.46 -25.11
C MET A 402 -12.01 21.25 -24.03
N LYS A 403 -11.06 22.18 -23.90
CA LYS A 403 -9.99 22.18 -22.88
C LYS A 403 -10.55 22.01 -21.46
N LYS A 404 -11.53 22.84 -21.07
CA LYS A 404 -12.13 22.81 -19.72
C LYS A 404 -13.02 21.58 -19.53
N CYS A 405 -13.79 21.22 -20.55
CA CYS A 405 -14.61 20.01 -20.54
C CYS A 405 -13.77 18.75 -20.30
N ILE A 406 -12.60 18.65 -20.94
CA ILE A 406 -11.68 17.51 -20.76
C ILE A 406 -11.04 17.53 -19.37
N ALA A 407 -10.63 18.69 -18.86
CA ALA A 407 -10.14 18.79 -17.48
C ALA A 407 -11.18 18.30 -16.47
N ILE A 408 -12.45 18.74 -16.60
CA ILE A 408 -13.56 18.25 -15.75
C ILE A 408 -13.75 16.74 -15.93
N HIS A 409 -13.70 16.23 -17.16
CA HIS A 409 -13.82 14.79 -17.41
C HIS A 409 -12.68 14.00 -16.76
N PHE A 410 -11.45 14.51 -16.83
CA PHE A 410 -10.29 13.93 -16.15
C PHE A 410 -10.50 13.88 -14.63
N PHE A 411 -11.01 14.96 -14.04
CA PHE A 411 -11.34 14.99 -12.60
C PHE A 411 -12.44 14.00 -12.25
N LYS A 412 -13.51 13.91 -13.06
CA LYS A 412 -14.56 12.89 -12.88
C LYS A 412 -14.01 11.47 -12.97
N CYS A 413 -13.09 11.20 -13.89
CA CYS A 413 -12.44 9.89 -14.03
C CYS A 413 -11.54 9.56 -12.82
N ALA A 414 -10.76 10.54 -12.34
CA ALA A 414 -9.97 10.38 -11.11
C ALA A 414 -10.88 10.11 -9.90
N PHE A 415 -12.00 10.82 -9.82
CA PHE A 415 -13.02 10.67 -8.78
C PHE A 415 -13.70 9.29 -8.83
N PHE A 416 -14.01 8.79 -10.03
CA PHE A 416 -14.58 7.46 -10.21
C PHE A 416 -13.61 6.37 -9.72
N LYS A 417 -12.32 6.45 -10.10
CA LYS A 417 -11.30 5.48 -9.64
C LYS A 417 -11.22 5.41 -8.11
N LEU A 418 -11.45 6.52 -7.42
CA LEU A 418 -11.50 6.56 -5.97
C LEU A 418 -12.71 5.81 -5.41
N LYS A 419 -13.90 6.03 -5.95
CA LYS A 419 -15.13 5.38 -5.47
C LYS A 419 -14.99 3.85 -5.40
N TYR A 420 -14.36 3.25 -6.40
CA TYR A 420 -14.13 1.80 -6.44
C TYR A 420 -12.83 1.37 -5.77
N GLY A 421 -11.90 2.30 -5.51
CA GLY A 421 -10.64 2.03 -4.81
C GLY A 421 -10.73 2.15 -3.29
N ALA A 422 -11.70 2.90 -2.76
CA ALA A 422 -11.88 3.13 -1.32
C ALA A 422 -12.09 1.84 -0.50
N PRO A 423 -12.88 0.84 -0.95
CA PRO A 423 -13.07 -0.41 -0.22
C PRO A 423 -11.77 -1.21 -0.02
N LEU A 424 -10.74 -0.99 -0.84
CA LEU A 424 -9.43 -1.65 -0.67
C LEU A 424 -8.68 -1.19 0.59
N PHE A 425 -9.06 -0.04 1.17
CA PHE A 425 -8.46 0.51 2.38
C PHE A 425 -9.28 0.20 3.64
N GLU A 426 -10.55 -0.14 3.49
CA GLU A 426 -11.40 -0.64 4.57
C GLU A 426 -11.00 -2.09 4.87
N LYS A 427 -10.13 -2.27 5.87
CA LYS A 427 -9.59 -3.58 6.23
C LYS A 427 -10.50 -4.39 7.15
N ARG A 428 -11.58 -3.81 7.67
CA ARG A 428 -12.37 -4.43 8.75
C ARG A 428 -13.84 -4.05 8.70
N ASP A 429 -14.68 -5.06 8.81
CA ASP A 429 -16.14 -4.91 8.96
C ASP A 429 -16.55 -4.50 10.39
N THR A 430 -15.66 -4.66 11.38
CA THR A 430 -15.93 -4.32 12.79
C THR A 430 -14.77 -3.56 13.44
N PRO A 431 -15.04 -2.51 14.26
CA PRO A 431 -14.04 -1.85 15.10
C PRO A 431 -13.35 -2.83 16.06
N ILE A 432 -12.10 -2.54 16.44
CA ILE A 432 -11.33 -3.38 17.39
C ILE A 432 -11.88 -3.26 18.82
N ASP A 433 -12.46 -2.11 19.16
CA ASP A 433 -13.01 -1.83 20.47
C ASP A 433 -13.99 -0.64 20.37
N ASP A 434 -15.24 -0.82 20.79
CA ASP A 434 -16.23 0.27 20.94
C ASP A 434 -16.11 0.95 22.32
N ARG A 435 -14.94 0.83 22.98
CA ARG A 435 -14.67 1.39 24.30
C ARG A 435 -13.58 2.45 24.25
N SER A 436 -13.89 3.59 23.65
CA SER A 436 -13.15 4.84 23.88
C SER A 436 -14.02 6.05 23.58
#